data_AF-A0A7V7D8A0-F1
#
_entry.id   AF-A0A7V7D8A0-F1
#
_cell.length_a   1.000
_cell.length_b   1.000
_cell.length_c   1.000
_cell.angle_alpha   90.00
_cell.angle_beta   90.00
_cell.angle_gamma   90.00
#
_symmetry.space_group_name_H-M   'P 1'
#
loop_
_entity.id
_entity.type
_entity.pdbx_description
1 polymer ?
#
loop_
_entity_poly.entity_id
_entity_poly.type
_entity_poly.pdbx_seq_one_letter_code
_entity_poly.pdbx_strand_id
1 'polypeptide(L)'
;MKTRMKKLISISTIPVLALALLLVLGTVLADGAEKPAPTFTCTTEYWFVGHLGIFDAEGRLLAWEGTISGDIEGVQKCWMGPMVSTGQVGHYVYRGEIWNADETELLLVGDEEGTTTVRHGKNSVFRANGIVTEASPEFEQWIGRQIHEDGHFTWAIPGVLPDCGEGTFRIN
;
A
#
# COMPACT_ATOMS: atom_id res chain seq x y z
N MET A 1 -52.90 -73.15 -6.17
CA MET A 1 -52.76 -71.75 -6.65
C MET A 1 -51.56 -71.12 -5.97
N LYS A 2 -50.52 -70.72 -6.73
CA LYS A 2 -49.30 -70.08 -6.20
C LYS A 2 -49.37 -68.58 -6.52
N THR A 3 -49.52 -67.74 -5.51
CA THR A 3 -49.58 -66.28 -5.66
C THR A 3 -48.16 -65.70 -5.58
N ARG A 4 -47.65 -65.14 -6.68
CA ARG A 4 -46.38 -64.39 -6.71
C ARG A 4 -46.64 -62.95 -6.23
N MET A 5 -46.07 -62.55 -5.10
CA MET A 5 -45.99 -61.13 -4.71
C MET A 5 -44.87 -60.42 -5.47
N LYS A 6 -45.21 -59.35 -6.20
CA LYS A 6 -44.24 -58.36 -6.71
C LYS A 6 -43.87 -57.41 -5.57
N LYS A 7 -42.57 -57.29 -5.27
CA LYS A 7 -42.05 -56.28 -4.33
C LYS A 7 -42.10 -54.91 -5.03
N LEU A 8 -43.01 -54.03 -4.60
CA LEU A 8 -42.94 -52.60 -4.93
C LEU A 8 -41.85 -51.98 -4.05
N ILE A 9 -40.84 -51.39 -4.68
CA ILE A 9 -39.88 -50.51 -4.02
C ILE A 9 -40.56 -49.15 -3.92
N SER A 10 -40.86 -48.72 -2.69
CA SER A 10 -41.42 -47.41 -2.38
C SER A 10 -40.43 -46.30 -2.77
N ILE A 11 -40.82 -45.46 -3.72
CA ILE A 11 -40.10 -44.27 -4.18
C ILE A 11 -40.37 -43.13 -3.18
N SER A 12 -39.81 -43.19 -1.98
CA SER A 12 -40.00 -42.15 -0.95
C SER A 12 -38.69 -41.58 -0.37
N THR A 13 -37.53 -42.06 -0.81
CA THR A 13 -36.23 -41.69 -0.23
C THR A 13 -35.42 -40.68 -1.06
N ILE A 14 -35.82 -40.41 -2.31
CA ILE A 14 -35.09 -39.51 -3.22
C ILE A 14 -35.19 -38.02 -2.82
N PRO A 15 -36.34 -37.46 -2.36
CA PRO A 15 -36.41 -36.01 -2.11
C PRO A 15 -35.70 -35.58 -0.81
N VAL A 16 -35.48 -36.49 0.14
CA VAL A 16 -34.81 -36.17 1.43
C VAL A 16 -33.30 -36.04 1.24
N LEU A 17 -32.68 -36.87 0.40
CA LEU A 17 -31.24 -36.76 0.10
C LEU A 17 -30.91 -35.50 -0.70
N ALA A 18 -31.77 -35.10 -1.65
CA ALA A 18 -31.55 -33.90 -2.44
C ALA A 18 -31.62 -32.62 -1.59
N LEU A 19 -32.52 -32.56 -0.61
CA LEU A 19 -32.65 -31.42 0.30
C LEU A 19 -31.50 -31.35 1.31
N ALA A 20 -31.03 -32.50 1.82
CA ALA A 20 -29.87 -32.56 2.70
C ALA A 20 -28.57 -32.15 1.97
N LEU A 21 -28.40 -32.52 0.69
CA LEU A 21 -27.25 -32.10 -0.10
C LEU A 21 -27.21 -30.58 -0.34
N LEU A 22 -28.38 -29.96 -0.59
CA LEU A 22 -28.50 -28.52 -0.80
C LEU A 22 -28.21 -27.70 0.46
N LEU A 23 -28.58 -28.20 1.65
CA LEU A 23 -28.21 -27.55 2.92
C LEU A 23 -26.72 -27.65 3.22
N VAL A 24 -26.09 -28.80 2.93
CA VAL A 24 -24.65 -28.99 3.15
C VAL A 24 -23.81 -28.20 2.15
N LEU A 25 -24.24 -28.06 0.89
CA LEU A 25 -23.56 -27.21 -0.11
C LEU A 25 -23.77 -25.71 0.15
N GLY A 26 -24.92 -25.30 0.70
CA GLY A 26 -25.19 -23.90 1.05
C GLY A 26 -24.34 -23.37 2.21
N THR A 27 -23.99 -24.21 3.18
CA THR A 27 -23.10 -23.78 4.30
C THR A 27 -21.63 -23.72 3.91
N VAL A 28 -21.20 -24.45 2.88
CA VAL A 28 -19.79 -24.49 2.43
C VAL A 28 -19.45 -23.31 1.51
N LEU A 29 -20.44 -22.64 0.90
CA LEU A 29 -20.24 -21.54 -0.04
C LEU A 29 -20.43 -20.13 0.56
N ALA A 30 -20.81 -20.03 1.85
CA ALA A 30 -20.97 -18.75 2.53
C ALA A 30 -19.65 -18.19 3.12
N ASP A 31 -18.58 -18.97 3.11
CA ASP A 31 -17.30 -18.65 3.79
C ASP A 31 -16.29 -17.89 2.91
N GLY A 32 -16.71 -17.42 1.73
CA GLY A 32 -15.83 -16.78 0.74
C GLY A 32 -16.00 -15.28 0.56
N ALA A 33 -16.84 -14.61 1.35
CA ALA A 33 -16.86 -13.15 1.35
C ALA A 33 -15.67 -12.66 2.18
N GLU A 34 -14.48 -12.66 1.58
CA GLU A 34 -13.33 -11.95 2.14
C GLU A 34 -13.78 -10.52 2.43
N LYS A 35 -13.74 -10.13 3.71
CA LYS A 35 -13.84 -8.70 4.06
C LYS A 35 -12.79 -7.99 3.20
N PRO A 36 -13.12 -6.84 2.59
CA PRO A 36 -12.10 -6.04 1.91
C PRO A 36 -10.93 -5.87 2.88
N ALA A 37 -9.72 -6.10 2.37
CA ALA A 37 -8.50 -5.93 3.15
C ALA A 37 -8.55 -4.55 3.82
N PRO A 38 -8.10 -4.43 5.09
CA PRO A 38 -8.10 -3.15 5.77
C PRO A 38 -7.38 -2.11 4.89
N THR A 39 -7.95 -0.93 4.73
CA THR A 39 -7.32 0.13 3.93
C THR A 39 -6.56 1.05 4.86
N PHE A 40 -5.24 1.18 4.67
CA PHE A 40 -4.43 2.16 5.38
C PHE A 40 -4.42 3.48 4.58
N THR A 41 -4.97 4.54 5.16
CA THR A 41 -5.29 5.81 4.52
C THR A 41 -4.77 6.96 5.38
N CYS A 42 -3.84 7.75 4.84
CA CYS A 42 -3.29 8.92 5.51
C CYS A 42 -3.22 10.13 4.58
N THR A 43 -3.19 11.31 5.17
CA THR A 43 -2.95 12.61 4.56
C THR A 43 -1.67 13.21 5.09
N THR A 44 -0.94 13.92 4.23
CA THR A 44 0.39 14.44 4.55
C THR A 44 0.54 15.89 4.14
N GLU A 45 1.13 16.72 4.99
CA GLU A 45 1.49 18.11 4.72
C GLU A 45 3.00 18.28 4.88
N TYR A 46 3.71 18.74 3.86
CA TYR A 46 5.19 18.85 3.89
C TYR A 46 5.71 20.25 3.61
N TRP A 47 6.89 20.53 4.15
CA TRP A 47 7.67 21.74 3.94
C TRP A 47 9.08 21.40 3.46
N PHE A 48 9.61 22.20 2.53
CA PHE A 48 10.99 22.07 2.10
C PHE A 48 11.96 22.56 3.18
N VAL A 49 12.80 21.66 3.69
CA VAL A 49 13.82 21.94 4.71
C VAL A 49 15.25 21.70 4.22
N GLY A 50 15.45 21.37 2.94
CA GLY A 50 16.77 21.15 2.35
C GLY A 50 17.73 22.34 2.46
N HIS A 51 17.21 23.55 2.65
CA HIS A 51 18.01 24.75 2.91
C HIS A 51 18.75 24.71 4.27
N LEU A 52 18.35 23.83 5.19
CA LEU A 52 19.00 23.67 6.50
C LEU A 52 20.34 22.93 6.42
N GLY A 53 20.63 22.24 5.30
CA GLY A 53 21.91 21.55 5.11
C GLY A 53 22.14 20.44 6.13
N ILE A 54 21.08 19.78 6.59
CA ILE A 54 21.16 18.65 7.51
C ILE A 54 21.41 17.39 6.68
N PHE A 55 22.46 16.67 7.03
CA PHE A 55 22.83 15.42 6.36
C PHE A 55 22.82 14.26 7.35
N ASP A 56 22.41 13.09 6.89
CA ASP A 56 22.52 11.86 7.66
C ASP A 56 23.93 11.24 7.57
N ALA A 57 24.11 10.09 8.22
CA ALA A 57 25.40 9.39 8.27
C ALA A 57 25.87 8.90 6.87
N GLU A 58 24.94 8.75 5.93
CA GLU A 58 25.19 8.32 4.56
C GLU A 58 25.39 9.50 3.59
N GLY A 59 25.28 10.74 4.08
CA GLY A 59 25.50 11.96 3.29
C GLY A 59 24.29 12.39 2.45
N ARG A 60 23.08 11.92 2.75
CA ARG A 60 21.83 12.37 2.12
C ARG A 60 21.34 13.65 2.79
N LEU A 61 20.78 14.59 2.02
CA LEU A 61 20.23 15.85 2.51
C LEU A 61 18.79 15.65 3.00
N LEU A 62 18.44 16.11 4.20
CA LEU A 62 17.04 16.23 4.62
C LEU A 62 16.34 17.29 3.77
N ALA A 63 15.56 16.88 2.77
CA ALA A 63 14.95 17.77 1.80
C ALA A 63 13.55 18.22 2.22
N TRP A 64 12.77 17.33 2.85
CA TRP A 64 11.39 17.60 3.25
C TRP A 64 11.13 17.10 4.66
N GLU A 65 10.32 17.85 5.40
CA GLU A 65 9.80 17.48 6.71
C GLU A 65 8.33 17.89 6.74
N GLY A 66 7.46 17.07 7.33
CA GLY A 66 6.02 17.28 7.26
C GLY A 66 5.25 16.50 8.29
N THR A 67 3.97 16.81 8.48
CA THR A 67 3.07 16.00 9.30
C THR A 67 2.36 14.95 8.44
N ILE A 68 2.13 13.77 9.01
CA ILE A 68 1.25 12.72 8.48
C ILE A 68 0.10 12.52 9.47
N SER A 69 -1.11 12.29 8.96
CA SER A 69 -2.35 12.18 9.74
C SER A 69 -3.33 11.17 9.12
N GLY A 70 -4.14 10.48 9.91
CA GLY A 70 -5.06 9.44 9.45
C GLY A 70 -4.92 8.13 10.24
N ASP A 71 -4.67 7.03 9.55
CA ASP A 71 -4.39 5.74 10.21
C ASP A 71 -3.06 5.73 10.98
N ILE A 72 -2.18 6.69 10.68
CA ILE A 72 -1.05 7.09 11.51
C ILE A 72 -1.00 8.61 11.61
N GLU A 73 -0.67 9.08 12.81
CA GLU A 73 -0.28 10.46 13.07
C GLU A 73 1.25 10.47 13.15
N GLY A 74 1.95 11.49 12.63
CA GLY A 74 3.42 11.43 12.50
C GLY A 74 4.08 12.73 12.05
N VAL A 75 5.40 12.72 12.12
CA VAL A 75 6.25 13.59 11.29
C VAL A 75 7.01 12.70 10.31
N GLN A 76 7.06 13.12 9.05
CA GLN A 76 7.71 12.41 7.96
C GLN A 76 8.88 13.25 7.44
N LYS A 77 10.05 12.62 7.35
CA LYS A 77 11.31 13.22 6.88
C LYS A 77 11.80 12.51 5.63
N CYS A 78 12.19 13.28 4.60
CA CYS A 78 12.68 12.76 3.33
C CYS A 78 14.16 13.13 3.11
N TRP A 79 15.04 12.13 3.14
CA TRP A 79 16.49 12.28 2.94
C TRP A 79 16.89 11.94 1.48
N MET A 80 17.48 12.88 0.74
CA MET A 80 17.77 12.77 -0.69
C MET A 80 19.28 12.73 -1.00
N GLY A 81 19.68 11.86 -1.94
CA GLY A 81 21.03 11.88 -2.54
C GLY A 81 21.24 13.00 -3.57
N PRO A 82 22.41 13.06 -4.25
CA PRO A 82 22.75 14.12 -5.21
C PRO A 82 21.85 14.16 -6.47
N MET A 83 21.55 15.36 -7.00
CA MET A 83 20.62 15.60 -8.14
C MET A 83 21.28 15.65 -9.54
N VAL A 84 20.54 15.31 -10.63
CA VAL A 84 20.94 15.38 -12.07
C VAL A 84 19.86 16.00 -12.99
N SER A 85 20.24 16.53 -14.18
CA SER A 85 19.46 17.48 -15.02
C SER A 85 18.61 16.92 -16.21
N THR A 86 17.29 17.20 -16.17
CA THR A 86 16.19 17.36 -17.18
C THR A 86 15.97 16.42 -18.39
N GLY A 87 14.68 16.12 -18.66
CA GLY A 87 14.23 15.15 -19.69
C GLY A 87 14.43 13.68 -19.27
N GLN A 88 14.79 13.48 -18.01
CA GLN A 88 15.21 12.22 -17.46
C GLN A 88 14.04 11.57 -16.73
N VAL A 89 13.88 10.27 -17.02
CA VAL A 89 13.27 9.37 -16.06
C VAL A 89 14.37 9.04 -15.06
N GLY A 90 14.30 9.65 -13.89
CA GLY A 90 15.15 9.28 -12.77
C GLY A 90 14.61 7.99 -12.17
N HIS A 91 15.38 6.90 -12.27
CA HIS A 91 15.11 5.69 -11.53
C HIS A 91 15.70 5.84 -10.13
N TYR A 92 14.94 5.43 -9.12
CA TYR A 92 15.40 5.48 -7.75
C TYR A 92 14.98 4.20 -7.02
N VAL A 93 15.81 3.81 -6.06
CA VAL A 93 15.47 2.82 -5.04
C VAL A 93 15.57 3.57 -3.72
N TYR A 94 14.58 3.43 -2.87
CA TYR A 94 14.56 4.06 -1.57
C TYR A 94 13.91 3.14 -0.54
N ARG A 95 14.16 3.47 0.72
CA ARG A 95 13.51 2.85 1.86
C ARG A 95 12.50 3.86 2.41
N GLY A 96 11.22 3.55 2.28
CA GLY A 96 10.13 4.29 2.89
C GLY A 96 10.01 3.91 4.36
N GLU A 97 9.88 4.90 5.22
CA GLU A 97 9.61 4.70 6.64
C GLU A 97 8.37 5.49 7.03
N ILE A 98 7.52 4.86 7.85
CA ILE A 98 6.34 5.47 8.42
C ILE A 98 6.46 5.38 9.94
N TRP A 99 6.46 6.55 10.60
CA TRP A 99 6.66 6.71 12.04
C TRP A 99 5.43 7.30 12.72
N ASN A 100 5.22 6.97 13.99
CA ASN A 100 4.14 7.54 14.80
C ASN A 100 4.30 9.04 15.08
N ALA A 101 3.32 9.64 15.79
CA ALA A 101 3.09 11.09 15.89
C ALA A 101 4.31 11.81 16.43
N ASP A 102 4.90 11.16 17.41
CA ASP A 102 6.00 11.66 18.20
C ASP A 102 7.37 11.21 17.65
N GLU A 103 7.42 10.54 16.48
CA GLU A 103 8.60 9.92 15.88
C GLU A 103 9.38 8.99 16.83
N THR A 104 8.68 8.36 17.77
CA THR A 104 9.28 7.47 18.78
C THR A 104 9.25 6.01 18.38
N GLU A 105 8.37 5.65 17.44
CA GLU A 105 8.15 4.27 17.01
C GLU A 105 8.04 4.18 15.49
N LEU A 106 8.82 3.28 14.89
CA LEU A 106 8.78 2.95 13.47
C LEU A 106 7.67 1.93 13.22
N LEU A 107 6.65 2.32 12.47
CA LEU A 107 5.43 1.54 12.29
C LEU A 107 5.49 0.65 11.05
N LEU A 108 5.99 1.17 9.93
CA LEU A 108 6.15 0.43 8.68
C LEU A 108 7.42 0.85 7.98
N VAL A 109 8.04 -0.12 7.31
CA VAL A 109 9.18 0.07 6.43
C VAL A 109 8.87 -0.58 5.10
N GLY A 110 9.14 0.13 4.02
CA GLY A 110 9.06 -0.38 2.66
C GLY A 110 10.38 -0.27 1.93
N ASP A 111 10.78 -1.33 1.22
CA ASP A 111 11.80 -1.21 0.18
C ASP A 111 11.09 -0.99 -1.15
N GLU A 112 11.37 0.15 -1.78
CA GLU A 112 10.62 0.65 -2.91
C GLU A 112 11.52 1.12 -4.04
N GLU A 113 11.04 0.95 -5.27
CA GLU A 113 11.69 1.43 -6.47
C GLU A 113 10.70 2.18 -7.35
N GLY A 114 11.19 3.23 -8.00
CA GLY A 114 10.32 4.14 -8.70
C GLY A 114 10.99 4.91 -9.81
N THR A 115 10.15 5.72 -10.44
CA THR A 115 10.53 6.59 -11.55
C THR A 115 9.97 7.97 -11.33
N THR A 116 10.81 8.98 -11.53
CA THR A 116 10.41 10.38 -11.57
C THR A 116 10.58 10.89 -12.99
N THR A 117 9.53 11.46 -13.56
CA THR A 117 9.56 12.09 -14.88
C THR A 117 9.52 13.60 -14.72
N VAL A 118 10.63 14.26 -15.09
CA VAL A 118 10.71 15.73 -15.11
C VAL A 118 10.12 16.27 -16.41
N ARG A 119 8.96 16.93 -16.34
CA ARG A 119 8.22 17.43 -17.51
C ARG A 119 8.52 18.92 -17.74
N HIS A 120 8.85 19.29 -18.98
CA HIS A 120 9.20 20.68 -19.32
C HIS A 120 8.03 21.64 -19.09
N GLY A 121 8.24 22.67 -18.26
CA GLY A 121 7.23 23.69 -17.95
C GLY A 121 5.96 23.15 -17.27
N LYS A 122 6.03 21.95 -16.67
CA LYS A 122 4.93 21.28 -15.97
C LYS A 122 5.45 20.67 -14.67
N ASN A 123 4.55 20.31 -13.77
CA ASN A 123 4.88 19.54 -12.58
C ASN A 123 5.47 18.19 -12.99
N SER A 124 6.56 17.78 -12.32
CA SER A 124 7.08 16.42 -12.42
C SER A 124 6.05 15.43 -11.88
N VAL A 125 6.13 14.18 -12.33
CA VAL A 125 5.35 13.09 -11.75
C VAL A 125 6.30 12.02 -11.26
N PHE A 126 5.94 11.38 -10.15
CA PHE A 126 6.65 10.22 -9.65
C PHE A 126 5.68 9.05 -9.50
N ARG A 127 6.24 7.85 -9.59
CA ARG A 127 5.57 6.61 -9.23
C ARG A 127 6.60 5.65 -8.67
N ALA A 128 6.31 5.08 -7.51
CA ALA A 128 7.08 4.00 -6.91
C ALA A 128 6.19 2.81 -6.58
N ASN A 129 6.81 1.65 -6.53
CA ASN A 129 6.20 0.45 -5.99
C ASN A 129 7.24 -0.27 -5.15
N GLY A 130 6.80 -1.09 -4.21
CA GLY A 130 7.70 -1.91 -3.43
C GLY A 130 6.98 -2.88 -2.55
N ILE A 131 7.65 -3.26 -1.47
CA ILE A 131 7.10 -4.19 -0.49
C ILE A 131 7.37 -3.70 0.92
N VAL A 132 6.43 -3.96 1.82
CA VAL A 132 6.68 -3.77 3.25
C VAL A 132 7.69 -4.81 3.72
N THR A 133 8.82 -4.37 4.27
CA THR A 133 9.92 -5.24 4.71
C THR A 133 9.98 -5.38 6.23
N GLU A 134 9.58 -4.34 6.96
CA GLU A 134 9.53 -4.34 8.42
C GLU A 134 8.23 -3.64 8.89
N ALA A 135 7.72 -4.03 10.05
CA ALA A 135 6.55 -3.40 10.66
C ALA A 135 6.60 -3.54 12.18
N SER A 136 6.01 -2.60 12.90
CA SER A 136 5.75 -2.73 14.34
C SER A 136 4.71 -3.84 14.59
N PRO A 137 4.58 -4.34 15.84
CA PRO A 137 3.69 -5.46 16.15
C PRO A 137 2.23 -5.25 15.73
N GLU A 138 1.69 -4.04 15.82
CA GLU A 138 0.31 -3.77 15.40
C GLU A 138 0.12 -3.75 13.86
N PHE A 139 1.21 -3.62 13.10
CA PHE A 139 1.22 -3.60 11.64
C PHE A 139 1.89 -4.84 11.00
N GLU A 140 2.29 -5.84 11.79
CA GLU A 140 3.04 -7.02 11.32
C GLU A 140 2.36 -7.76 10.15
N GLN A 141 1.03 -7.76 10.10
CA GLN A 141 0.22 -8.34 9.01
C GLN A 141 0.47 -7.72 7.63
N TRP A 142 1.09 -6.54 7.57
CA TRP A 142 1.41 -5.84 6.33
C TRP A 142 2.75 -6.26 5.73
N ILE A 143 3.62 -6.94 6.48
CA ILE A 143 4.91 -7.40 5.97
C ILE A 143 4.71 -8.28 4.72
N GLY A 144 5.44 -7.96 3.65
CA GLY A 144 5.37 -8.60 2.34
C GLY A 144 4.27 -8.09 1.40
N ARG A 145 3.42 -7.16 1.84
CA ARG A 145 2.36 -6.54 1.01
C ARG A 145 2.93 -5.52 0.04
N GLN A 146 2.23 -5.29 -1.07
CA GLN A 146 2.69 -4.42 -2.15
C GLN A 146 2.41 -2.96 -1.82
N ILE A 147 3.44 -2.13 -1.90
CA ILE A 147 3.32 -0.68 -1.78
C ILE A 147 3.14 -0.07 -3.17
N HIS A 148 2.28 0.93 -3.27
CA HIS A 148 2.08 1.75 -4.47
C HIS A 148 2.05 3.22 -4.09
N GLU A 149 2.99 3.97 -4.64
CA GLU A 149 3.05 5.41 -4.51
C GLU A 149 2.98 6.08 -5.87
N ASP A 150 2.24 7.17 -5.95
CA ASP A 150 2.27 8.05 -7.11
C ASP A 150 1.89 9.46 -6.75
N GLY A 151 2.46 10.42 -7.46
CA GLY A 151 2.20 11.81 -7.20
C GLY A 151 2.88 12.74 -8.19
N HIS A 152 2.88 14.01 -7.84
CA HIS A 152 3.50 15.06 -8.63
C HIS A 152 4.17 16.09 -7.74
N PHE A 153 5.14 16.80 -8.30
CA PHE A 153 5.75 17.94 -7.62
C PHE A 153 5.98 19.10 -8.58
N THR A 154 5.70 20.30 -8.09
CA THR A 154 5.97 21.59 -8.70
C THR A 154 7.44 21.95 -8.48
N TRP A 155 7.99 22.78 -9.35
CA TRP A 155 9.37 23.25 -9.25
C TRP A 155 9.41 24.72 -8.88
N ALA A 156 10.25 25.07 -7.91
CA ALA A 156 10.59 26.45 -7.61
C ALA A 156 11.56 26.96 -8.69
N ILE A 157 12.47 26.08 -9.12
CA ILE A 157 13.34 26.28 -10.29
C ILE A 157 13.28 25.00 -11.13
N PRO A 158 12.70 25.03 -12.34
CA PRO A 158 12.49 23.84 -13.17
C PRO A 158 13.76 22.99 -13.34
N GLY A 159 13.70 21.72 -12.93
CA GLY A 159 14.79 20.75 -13.06
C GLY A 159 15.96 20.92 -12.10
N VAL A 160 15.86 21.87 -11.17
CA VAL A 160 16.93 22.20 -10.21
C VAL A 160 16.42 22.13 -8.77
N LEU A 161 15.25 22.70 -8.49
CA LEU A 161 14.71 22.78 -7.13
C LEU A 161 13.19 22.49 -7.11
N PRO A 162 12.75 21.34 -6.58
CA PRO A 162 11.32 21.12 -6.33
C PRO A 162 10.78 22.10 -5.28
N ASP A 163 9.53 22.54 -5.42
CA ASP A 163 8.84 23.52 -4.54
C ASP A 163 7.86 22.85 -3.58
N CYS A 164 6.93 22.08 -4.12
CA CYS A 164 5.88 21.41 -3.38
C CYS A 164 5.34 20.24 -4.21
N GLY A 165 4.51 19.38 -3.63
CA GLY A 165 3.91 18.27 -4.35
C GLY A 165 2.79 17.59 -3.57
N GLU A 166 2.06 16.73 -4.26
CA GLU A 166 0.98 15.93 -3.71
C GLU A 166 1.07 14.52 -4.29
N GLY A 167 0.68 13.52 -3.51
CA GLY A 167 0.70 12.13 -3.94
C GLY A 167 -0.25 11.24 -3.15
N THR A 168 -0.16 9.95 -3.43
CA THR A 168 -0.91 8.90 -2.76
C THR A 168 0.05 7.78 -2.37
N PHE A 169 -0.25 7.14 -1.23
CA PHE A 169 0.44 5.95 -0.73
C PHE A 169 -0.62 4.89 -0.45
N ARG A 170 -0.38 3.66 -0.92
CA ARG A 170 -1.32 2.54 -0.80
C ARG A 170 -0.57 1.23 -0.55
N ILE A 171 -1.15 0.37 0.28
CA ILE A 171 -0.66 -1.00 0.52
C ILE A 171 -1.76 -2.00 0.13
N ASN A 172 -1.43 -3.02 -0.67
CA ASN A 172 -2.33 -4.08 -1.15
C ASN A 172 -1.86 -5.49 -0.72
#